data_AF-A0A7S0TRX2-F1
#
_entry.id   AF-A0A7S0TRX2-F1
#
_cell.length_a   1.000
_cell.length_b   1.000
_cell.length_c   1.000
_cell.angle_alpha   90.00
_cell.angle_beta   90.00
_cell.angle_gamma   90.00
#
_symmetry.space_group_name_H-M   'P 1'
#
loop_
_entity.id
_entity.type
_entity.pdbx_description
1 polymer ?
#
loop_
_entity_poly.entity_id
_entity_poly.type
_entity_poly.pdbx_seq_one_letter_code
_entity_poly.pdbx_strand_id
1 'polypeptide(L)'
;YMVTFRDLVTFSYADSHPPGTVSQSVQVLDAACGLVSLPPTFRAGGLLGITVYDADMNAPSPNTVHVTAATEGQPPITLALTKPTPLATRFDGALPTHLSGTVEGSLLVSPGSTINVTYSDASPIGTVSNTTTAAPSSPGAVALGAPRFAAGGLV
;
A
#
# COMPACT_ATOMS: atom_id res chain seq x y z
N TYR A 1 8.19 38.09 -2.01
CA TYR A 1 7.71 37.46 -0.76
C TYR A 1 7.75 35.96 -0.97
N MET A 2 8.54 35.24 -0.19
CA MET A 2 8.48 33.77 -0.17
C MET A 2 7.32 33.39 0.74
N VAL A 3 6.39 32.58 0.22
CA VAL A 3 5.31 31.98 1.01
C VAL A 3 5.90 30.81 1.80
N THR A 4 5.60 30.73 3.09
CA THR A 4 6.08 29.71 4.02
C THR A 4 4.99 28.72 4.44
N PHE A 5 5.40 27.63 5.08
CA PHE A 5 4.47 26.64 5.64
C PHE A 5 3.46 27.30 6.61
N ARG A 6 2.20 26.87 6.52
CA ARG A 6 1.02 27.39 7.24
C ARG A 6 0.56 28.79 6.86
N ASP A 7 1.20 29.42 5.88
CA ASP A 7 0.71 30.67 5.34
C ASP A 7 -0.68 30.44 4.74
N LEU A 8 -1.59 31.38 5.01
CA LEU A 8 -2.88 31.44 4.35
C LEU A 8 -2.73 32.33 3.12
N VAL A 9 -2.74 31.72 1.94
CA VAL A 9 -2.71 32.46 0.68
C VAL A 9 -4.15 32.81 0.31
N THR A 10 -4.47 34.09 0.38
CA THR A 10 -5.77 34.61 -0.06
C THR A 10 -5.63 35.19 -1.47
N PHE A 11 -6.38 34.62 -2.40
CA PHE A 11 -6.60 35.18 -3.73
C PHE A 11 -7.87 36.02 -3.68
N SER A 12 -7.82 37.24 -4.20
CA SER A 12 -9.00 38.10 -4.33
C SER A 12 -9.09 38.64 -5.75
N TYR A 13 -10.25 38.51 -6.37
CA TYR A 13 -10.59 39.11 -7.65
C TYR A 13 -11.68 40.15 -7.44
N ALA A 14 -11.41 41.39 -7.83
CA ALA A 14 -12.40 42.46 -7.85
C ALA A 14 -12.87 42.66 -9.28
N ASP A 15 -14.17 42.47 -9.52
CA ASP A 15 -14.83 42.82 -10.76
C ASP A 15 -15.42 44.22 -10.64
N SER A 16 -15.32 45.01 -11.70
CA SER A 16 -15.94 46.33 -11.74
C SER A 16 -17.33 46.31 -12.37
N HIS A 17 -17.66 45.28 -13.16
CA HIS A 17 -18.90 45.22 -13.95
C HIS A 17 -19.36 43.76 -14.18
N PRO A 18 -20.30 43.23 -13.36
CA PRO A 18 -20.94 43.89 -12.21
C PRO A 18 -19.97 44.08 -11.04
N PRO A 19 -20.09 45.16 -10.24
CA PRO A 19 -19.19 45.38 -9.11
C PRO A 19 -19.26 44.23 -8.10
N GLY A 20 -18.12 43.64 -7.78
CA GLY A 20 -18.04 42.55 -6.79
C GLY A 20 -16.61 42.19 -6.42
N THR A 21 -16.42 41.52 -5.29
CA THR A 21 -15.13 40.93 -4.93
C THR A 21 -15.34 39.48 -4.51
N VAL A 22 -14.57 38.60 -5.11
CA VAL A 22 -14.53 37.17 -4.76
C VAL A 22 -13.17 36.90 -4.14
N SER A 23 -13.16 36.33 -2.95
CA SER A 23 -11.92 35.92 -2.28
C SER A 23 -11.96 34.44 -1.95
N GLN A 24 -10.83 33.77 -2.15
CA GLN A 24 -10.62 32.38 -1.77
C GLN A 24 -9.30 32.27 -1.01
N SER A 25 -9.30 31.53 0.09
CA SER A 25 -8.10 31.29 0.88
C SER A 25 -7.70 29.82 0.84
N VAL A 26 -6.40 29.57 0.68
CA VAL A 26 -5.80 28.23 0.68
C VAL A 26 -4.64 28.22 1.67
N GLN A 27 -4.61 27.23 2.57
CA GLN A 27 -3.51 27.06 3.51
C GLN A 27 -2.37 26.30 2.85
N VAL A 28 -1.14 26.80 3.00
CA VAL A 28 0.07 26.11 2.50
C VAL A 28 0.46 25.02 3.50
N LEU A 29 0.30 23.77 3.09
CA LEU A 29 0.71 22.59 3.85
C LEU A 29 2.16 22.22 3.51
N ASP A 30 2.85 21.60 4.47
CA ASP A 30 4.18 21.02 4.29
C ASP A 30 3.95 19.67 3.61
N ALA A 31 3.76 19.74 2.29
CA ALA A 31 3.40 18.59 1.49
C ALA A 31 4.66 17.76 1.24
N ALA A 32 4.68 16.54 1.74
CA ALA A 32 5.76 15.60 1.51
C ALA A 32 5.19 14.36 0.83
N CYS A 33 5.85 13.89 -0.24
CA CYS A 33 5.43 12.64 -0.88
C CYS A 33 5.31 11.53 0.18
N GLY A 34 4.23 10.78 0.13
CA GLY A 34 4.03 9.61 0.95
C GLY A 34 5.14 8.58 0.76
N LEU A 35 5.22 7.62 1.68
CA LEU A 35 6.21 6.57 1.68
C LEU A 35 5.53 5.21 1.61
N VAL A 36 5.92 4.40 0.63
CA VAL A 36 5.53 2.98 0.54
C VAL A 36 6.59 2.14 1.26
N SER A 37 6.20 1.49 2.36
CA SER A 37 7.03 0.57 3.12
C SER A 37 6.60 -0.87 2.86
N LEU A 38 7.56 -1.69 2.43
CA LEU A 38 7.40 -3.12 2.18
C LEU A 38 8.42 -3.89 3.01
N PRO A 39 8.14 -5.15 3.39
CA PRO A 39 9.18 -6.03 3.91
C PRO A 39 10.24 -6.25 2.81
N PRO A 40 11.53 -6.41 3.16
CA PRO A 40 12.59 -6.62 2.17
C PRO A 40 12.37 -7.90 1.35
N THR A 41 11.78 -8.92 1.99
CA THR A 41 11.37 -10.17 1.37
C THR A 41 10.06 -10.65 2.00
N PHE A 42 9.25 -11.40 1.25
CA PHE A 42 8.04 -12.06 1.79
C PHE A 42 7.94 -13.50 1.26
N ARG A 43 7.15 -14.35 1.91
CA ARG A 43 6.99 -15.75 1.48
C ARG A 43 6.12 -15.83 0.22
N ALA A 44 6.62 -16.44 -0.85
CA ALA A 44 5.80 -16.76 -2.03
C ALA A 44 4.60 -17.64 -1.65
N GLY A 45 3.39 -17.26 -2.09
CA GLY A 45 2.14 -17.90 -1.68
C GLY A 45 1.62 -17.48 -0.29
N GLY A 46 2.27 -16.49 0.34
CA GLY A 46 1.86 -15.91 1.62
C GLY A 46 1.17 -14.55 1.45
N LEU A 47 1.15 -13.78 2.54
CA LEU A 47 0.68 -12.39 2.54
C LEU A 47 1.86 -11.44 2.42
N LEU A 48 1.80 -10.51 1.47
CA LEU A 48 2.68 -9.35 1.41
C LEU A 48 2.05 -8.21 2.23
N GLY A 49 2.65 -7.89 3.38
CA GLY A 49 2.27 -6.70 4.15
C GLY A 49 2.69 -5.42 3.44
N ILE A 50 1.79 -4.46 3.33
CA ILE A 50 2.02 -3.16 2.69
C ILE A 50 1.62 -2.07 3.67
N THR A 51 2.50 -1.11 3.89
CA THR A 51 2.21 0.09 4.68
C THR A 51 2.49 1.34 3.86
N VAL A 52 1.56 2.29 3.88
CA VAL A 52 1.76 3.64 3.33
C VAL A 52 1.78 4.63 4.49
N TYR A 53 2.75 5.54 4.47
CA TYR A 53 2.79 6.71 5.35
C TYR A 53 2.52 7.95 4.52
N ASP A 54 1.53 8.74 4.91
CA ASP A 54 1.16 9.99 4.26
C ASP A 54 0.76 10.99 5.36
N ALA A 55 1.57 12.04 5.51
CA ALA A 55 1.41 13.04 6.55
C ALA A 55 0.25 14.00 6.27
N ASP A 56 -0.09 14.19 4.99
CA ASP A 56 -1.14 15.08 4.50
C ASP A 56 -2.53 14.46 4.70
N MET A 57 -2.62 13.14 4.91
CA MET A 57 -3.86 12.40 5.19
C MET A 57 -4.23 12.29 6.68
N ASN A 58 -3.80 13.22 7.52
CA ASN A 58 -4.09 13.26 8.97
C ASN A 58 -5.51 13.76 9.33
N ALA A 59 -6.50 13.55 8.46
CA ALA A 59 -7.88 14.01 8.61
C ALA A 59 -8.86 12.86 8.88
N PRO A 60 -10.01 13.09 9.54
CA PRO A 60 -11.01 12.04 9.83
C PRO A 60 -11.48 11.26 8.60
N SER A 61 -11.43 11.83 7.41
CA SER A 61 -11.67 11.16 6.14
C SER A 61 -10.69 11.67 5.07
N PRO A 62 -10.27 10.83 4.11
CA PRO A 62 -10.65 9.43 3.93
C PRO A 62 -10.02 8.47 4.96
N ASN A 63 -10.64 7.30 5.15
CA ASN A 63 -10.09 6.23 6.02
C ASN A 63 -9.26 5.20 5.24
N THR A 64 -9.25 5.31 3.93
CA THR A 64 -8.63 4.35 3.02
C THR A 64 -7.83 5.06 1.95
N VAL A 65 -6.73 4.44 1.54
CA VAL A 65 -5.96 4.82 0.35
C VAL A 65 -5.85 3.61 -0.58
N HIS A 66 -5.60 3.85 -1.85
CA HIS A 66 -5.42 2.77 -2.83
C HIS A 66 -3.96 2.69 -3.27
N VAL A 67 -3.45 1.47 -3.35
CA VAL A 67 -2.15 1.15 -3.94
C VAL A 67 -2.31 0.19 -5.09
N THR A 68 -1.41 0.25 -6.05
CA THR A 68 -1.37 -0.67 -7.18
C THR A 68 -0.14 -1.55 -7.06
N ALA A 69 -0.34 -2.86 -6.95
CA ALA A 69 0.71 -3.86 -6.94
C ALA A 69 0.81 -4.54 -8.31
N ALA A 70 2.03 -4.71 -8.82
CA ALA A 70 2.29 -5.34 -10.11
C ALA A 70 3.49 -6.29 -10.01
N THR A 71 3.42 -7.37 -10.77
CA THR A 71 4.54 -8.29 -11.03
C THR A 71 4.63 -8.53 -12.53
N GLU A 72 5.80 -8.94 -13.02
CA GLU A 72 6.01 -9.19 -14.44
C GLU A 72 5.02 -10.23 -15.00
N GLY A 73 4.47 -9.93 -16.19
CA GLY A 73 3.57 -10.84 -16.90
C GLY A 73 2.15 -10.95 -16.33
N GLN A 74 1.77 -10.10 -15.36
CA GLN A 74 0.43 -10.11 -14.76
C GLN A 74 -0.24 -8.75 -14.79
N PRO A 75 -1.59 -8.69 -14.88
CA PRO A 75 -2.31 -7.45 -14.70
C PRO A 75 -2.08 -6.91 -13.28
N PRO A 76 -1.96 -5.58 -13.11
CA PRO A 76 -1.82 -4.98 -11.80
C PRO A 76 -3.09 -5.16 -10.96
N ILE A 77 -2.93 -5.23 -9.64
CA ILE A 77 -4.02 -5.32 -8.67
C ILE A 77 -4.07 -4.06 -7.83
N THR A 78 -5.25 -3.49 -7.67
CA THR A 78 -5.48 -2.37 -6.76
C THR A 78 -5.95 -2.89 -5.41
N LEU A 79 -5.28 -2.48 -4.34
CA LEU A 79 -5.60 -2.82 -2.96
C LEU A 79 -5.95 -1.55 -2.18
N ALA A 80 -7.01 -1.63 -1.37
CA ALA A 80 -7.31 -0.59 -0.38
C ALA A 80 -6.54 -0.86 0.91
N LEU A 81 -5.77 0.12 1.37
CA LEU A 81 -5.15 0.14 2.69
C LEU A 81 -6.00 0.98 3.64
N THR A 82 -6.07 0.62 4.91
CA THR A 82 -6.93 1.28 5.91
C THR A 82 -6.10 1.86 7.04
N LYS A 83 -6.46 3.06 7.51
CA LYS A 83 -5.80 3.66 8.68
C LYS A 83 -6.36 3.09 10.00
N PRO A 84 -5.53 2.93 11.04
CA PRO A 84 -5.96 2.34 12.31
C PRO A 84 -6.82 3.30 13.15
N THR A 85 -6.70 4.62 12.97
CA THR A 85 -7.51 5.63 13.68
C THR A 85 -7.85 6.80 12.75
N PRO A 86 -8.91 7.59 13.04
CA PRO A 86 -9.35 8.71 12.20
C PRO A 86 -8.27 9.74 11.85
N LEU A 87 -7.23 9.92 12.67
CA LEU A 87 -6.18 10.92 12.45
C LEU A 87 -4.79 10.29 12.20
N ALA A 88 -4.74 8.97 11.98
CA ALA A 88 -3.49 8.29 11.68
C ALA A 88 -3.01 8.65 10.26
N THR A 89 -1.69 8.86 10.14
CA THR A 89 -0.96 9.09 8.89
C THR A 89 -0.41 7.79 8.28
N ARG A 90 -0.80 6.64 8.85
CA ARG A 90 -0.35 5.30 8.46
C ARG A 90 -1.53 4.49 7.99
N PHE A 91 -1.37 3.85 6.84
CA PHE A 91 -2.36 2.96 6.23
C PHE A 91 -1.76 1.58 6.06
N ASP A 92 -2.48 0.56 6.50
CA ASP A 92 -2.03 -0.83 6.44
C ASP A 92 -2.95 -1.68 5.56
N GLY A 93 -2.36 -2.67 4.92
CA GLY A 93 -3.07 -3.72 4.22
C GLY A 93 -2.16 -4.91 3.94
N ALA A 94 -2.77 -5.98 3.43
CA ALA A 94 -2.06 -7.19 3.06
C ALA A 94 -2.54 -7.64 1.68
N LEU A 95 -1.61 -7.92 0.78
CA LEU A 95 -1.88 -8.49 -0.53
C LEU A 95 -1.68 -10.02 -0.46
N PRO A 96 -2.73 -10.82 -0.66
CA PRO A 96 -2.57 -12.26 -0.82
C PRO A 96 -1.80 -12.61 -2.08
N THR A 97 -0.93 -13.62 -1.98
CA THR A 97 -0.20 -14.18 -3.13
C THR A 97 -0.42 -15.68 -3.17
N HIS A 98 -0.33 -16.27 -4.37
CA HIS A 98 -0.49 -17.71 -4.57
C HIS A 98 0.60 -18.24 -5.51
N LEU A 99 0.90 -19.54 -5.41
CA LEU A 99 1.95 -20.18 -6.22
C LEU A 99 1.42 -20.72 -7.55
N SER A 100 0.10 -20.88 -7.70
CA SER A 100 -0.52 -21.50 -8.87
C SER A 100 -2.01 -21.17 -8.99
N GLY A 101 -2.51 -21.18 -10.22
CA GLY A 101 -3.90 -20.87 -10.53
C GLY A 101 -4.13 -19.37 -10.69
N THR A 102 -5.40 -18.98 -10.77
CA THR A 102 -5.84 -17.59 -10.75
C THR A 102 -6.81 -17.44 -9.60
N VAL A 103 -6.49 -16.57 -8.66
CA VAL A 103 -7.35 -16.25 -7.52
C VAL A 103 -7.62 -14.76 -7.51
N GLU A 104 -8.90 -14.39 -7.54
CA GLU A 104 -9.34 -12.99 -7.56
C GLU A 104 -8.79 -12.22 -6.35
N GLY A 105 -8.31 -10.99 -6.60
CA GLY A 105 -7.73 -10.14 -5.54
C GLY A 105 -6.36 -10.58 -5.04
N SER A 106 -5.64 -11.45 -5.77
CA SER A 106 -4.31 -11.91 -5.38
C SER A 106 -3.36 -12.03 -6.57
N LEU A 107 -2.05 -11.92 -6.32
CA LEU A 107 -1.03 -12.07 -7.35
C LEU A 107 -0.49 -13.51 -7.39
N LEU A 108 -0.26 -14.03 -8.60
CA LEU A 108 0.47 -15.27 -8.80
C LEU A 108 1.96 -14.96 -8.67
N VAL A 109 2.61 -15.49 -7.65
CA VAL A 109 3.97 -15.11 -7.29
C VAL A 109 4.80 -16.36 -7.14
N SER A 110 5.85 -16.48 -7.95
CA SER A 110 6.84 -17.53 -7.80
C SER A 110 7.97 -17.05 -6.88
N PRO A 111 8.71 -17.97 -6.21
CA PRO A 111 10.01 -17.65 -5.64
C PRO A 111 10.89 -16.83 -6.59
N GLY A 112 11.46 -15.72 -6.10
CA GLY A 112 12.30 -14.80 -6.87
C GLY A 112 11.54 -13.71 -7.62
N SER A 113 10.21 -13.78 -7.72
CA SER A 113 9.42 -12.70 -8.35
C SER A 113 9.60 -11.37 -7.61
N THR A 114 9.72 -10.29 -8.37
CA THR A 114 9.75 -8.91 -7.85
C THR A 114 8.36 -8.30 -7.96
N ILE A 115 7.84 -7.78 -6.85
CA ILE A 115 6.59 -7.03 -6.82
C ILE A 115 6.91 -5.56 -6.70
N ASN A 116 6.37 -4.74 -7.60
CA ASN A 116 6.38 -3.29 -7.51
C ASN A 116 5.04 -2.80 -6.95
N VAL A 117 5.08 -2.05 -5.86
CA VAL A 117 3.89 -1.42 -5.26
C VAL A 117 4.00 0.09 -5.45
N THR A 118 2.93 0.66 -5.99
CA THR A 118 2.84 2.07 -6.36
C THR A 118 1.70 2.74 -5.61
N TYR A 119 1.96 3.92 -5.06
CA TYR A 119 0.98 4.78 -4.39
C TYR A 119 0.96 6.14 -5.08
N SER A 120 -0.25 6.62 -5.41
CA SER A 120 -0.46 7.94 -5.99
C SER A 120 -0.82 8.93 -4.88
N ASP A 121 0.08 9.87 -4.65
CA ASP A 121 -0.08 10.93 -3.68
C ASP A 121 -0.84 12.11 -4.31
N ALA A 122 -1.74 12.71 -3.54
CA ALA A 122 -2.51 13.87 -3.94
C ALA A 122 -1.84 15.20 -3.54
N SER A 123 -0.96 15.20 -2.55
CA SER A 123 -0.34 16.42 -2.00
C SER A 123 1.05 16.11 -1.41
N PRO A 124 2.15 16.32 -2.17
CA PRO A 124 2.17 16.85 -3.52
C PRO A 124 1.66 15.80 -4.51
N ILE A 125 1.08 16.25 -5.62
CA ILE A 125 0.67 15.34 -6.69
C ILE A 125 1.91 14.60 -7.18
N GLY A 126 1.92 13.29 -6.99
CA GLY A 126 3.10 12.48 -7.24
C GLY A 126 2.80 11.00 -7.21
N THR A 127 3.81 10.21 -7.55
CA THR A 127 3.74 8.76 -7.48
C THR A 127 5.00 8.26 -6.81
N VAL A 128 4.82 7.44 -5.78
CA VAL A 128 5.91 6.78 -5.08
C VAL A 128 5.78 5.29 -5.26
N SER A 129 6.91 4.62 -5.45
CA SER A 129 6.95 3.19 -5.65
C SER A 129 8.04 2.56 -4.80
N ASN A 130 7.81 1.31 -4.42
CA ASN A 130 8.80 0.49 -3.76
C ASN A 130 8.68 -0.95 -4.24
N THR A 131 9.77 -1.70 -4.15
CA THR A 131 9.83 -3.09 -4.62
C THR A 131 10.19 -4.04 -3.50
N THR A 132 9.72 -5.28 -3.61
CA THR A 132 10.08 -6.38 -2.71
C THR A 132 10.19 -7.66 -3.52
N THR A 133 10.89 -8.65 -2.97
CA THR A 133 11.11 -9.93 -3.63
C THR A 133 10.47 -11.08 -2.85
N ALA A 134 9.91 -12.02 -3.60
CA ALA A 134 9.34 -13.23 -3.04
C ALA A 134 10.48 -14.19 -2.66
N ALA A 135 10.65 -14.46 -1.36
CA ALA A 135 11.57 -15.47 -0.88
C ALA A 135 11.10 -16.87 -1.32
N PRO A 136 12.03 -17.79 -1.63
CA PRO A 136 11.70 -19.17 -1.85
C PRO A 136 11.00 -19.75 -0.62
N SER A 137 9.89 -20.44 -0.85
CA SER A 137 9.30 -21.28 0.18
C SER A 137 10.15 -22.55 0.27
N SER A 138 10.84 -22.76 1.38
CA SER A 138 11.37 -24.09 1.68
C SER A 138 10.18 -24.97 2.06
N PRO A 139 9.85 -26.04 1.31
CA PRO A 139 8.89 -27.01 1.79
C PRO A 139 9.45 -27.61 3.09
N GLY A 140 8.66 -27.54 4.17
CA GLY A 140 8.99 -28.28 5.38
C GLY A 140 8.96 -29.77 5.07
N ALA A 141 10.08 -30.47 5.28
CA ALA A 141 10.11 -31.91 5.12
C ALA A 141 9.48 -32.56 6.36
N VAL A 142 8.38 -33.30 6.16
CA VAL A 142 7.89 -34.23 7.18
C VAL A 142 8.60 -35.56 6.94
N ALA A 143 9.58 -35.86 7.78
CA ALA A 143 10.17 -37.20 7.83
C ALA A 143 9.34 -38.05 8.79
N LEU A 144 8.65 -39.07 8.28
CA LEU A 144 8.16 -40.15 9.13
C LEU A 144 9.39 -40.94 9.59
N GLY A 145 9.83 -40.74 10.84
CA GLY A 145 10.80 -41.65 11.46
C GLY A 145 10.22 -43.06 11.42
N ALA A 146 11.03 -44.06 11.03
CA ALA A 146 10.60 -45.44 10.74
C ALA A 146 9.50 -45.91 11.72
N PRO A 147 8.22 -45.89 11.33
CA PRO A 147 7.16 -46.23 12.26
C PRO A 147 7.24 -47.72 12.53
N ARG A 148 7.53 -48.09 13.77
CA ARG A 148 7.35 -49.47 14.23
C ARG A 148 5.86 -49.66 14.49
N PHE A 149 5.14 -50.06 13.45
CA PHE A 149 3.79 -50.58 13.62
C PHE A 149 3.91 -52.00 14.19
N ALA A 150 3.49 -52.19 15.44
CA ALA A 150 3.24 -53.54 15.95
C ALA A 150 1.94 -54.03 15.31
N ALA A 151 2.02 -55.02 14.42
CA ALA A 151 0.84 -55.74 13.96
C ALA A 151 0.31 -56.57 15.13
N GLY A 152 -0.66 -56.03 15.86
CA GLY A 152 -1.43 -56.80 16.84
C GLY A 152 -2.22 -57.87 16.11
N GLY A 153 -1.87 -59.14 16.33
CA GLY A 153 -2.66 -60.27 15.87
C GLY A 153 -4.05 -60.25 16.51
N LEU A 154 -5.09 -60.40 15.69
CA LEU A 154 -6.41 -60.76 16.17
C LEU A 154 -6.34 -62.20 16.70
N VAL A 155 -6.73 -62.36 17.96
CA VAL A 155 -6.97 -63.63 18.66
C VAL A 155 -8.30 -64.20 18.22
#